data_AF-A0A1D6N1Z7-F1
#
_entry.id   AF-A0A1D6N1Z7-F1
#
_cell.length_a   1.000
_cell.length_b   1.000
_cell.length_c   1.000
_cell.angle_alpha   90.00
_cell.angle_beta   90.00
_cell.angle_gamma   90.00
#
_symmetry.space_group_name_H-M   'P 1'
#
loop_
_entity.id
_entity.type
_entity.pdbx_description
1 polymer ?
#
loop_
_entity_poly.entity_id
_entity_poly.type
_entity_poly.pdbx_seq_one_letter_code
_entity_poly.pdbx_strand_id
1 'polypeptide(L)'
;MYFDLQLTVYICVQCVKCTLLPPTVLIIQFLSIQNWIEDLLWKQLDLDYPGMPEAMVHRGFYSAYHNTTLRDGVVSGIQRTRKAYGDIPIMITGHSMGGAMASFCALDLVVNYGLDGVNLMTFGQPRIGNAAFASYFKTYLPQAIRVTHAHDIVPHLPPYFSFFPQKTYHHFPREVWTHNIGLGTLVYPVEKICDDSGEDPTCCRSVSGSSVRDHIYYLGVSMHAEDWSSCRIVMDYSKLQYQMDLNGNLVLSKQPGLSNARGFSAQ
;
A
#
# COMPACT_ATOMS: atom_id res chain seq x y z
N MET A 1 5.50 -25.16 -18.01
CA MET A 1 4.03 -24.96 -18.03
C MET A 1 3.80 -23.52 -18.40
N TYR A 2 3.12 -23.31 -19.52
CA TYR A 2 2.73 -22.01 -20.03
C TYR A 2 1.89 -21.30 -18.97
N PHE A 3 2.35 -20.14 -18.47
CA PHE A 3 1.44 -19.18 -17.88
C PHE A 3 0.62 -18.64 -19.04
N ASP A 4 -0.58 -19.17 -19.19
CA ASP A 4 -1.61 -18.55 -20.01
C ASP A 4 -2.07 -17.30 -19.24
N LEU A 5 -1.20 -16.29 -19.23
CA LEU A 5 -1.54 -14.93 -18.85
C LEU A 5 -2.46 -14.47 -19.99
N GLN A 6 -3.75 -14.80 -19.90
CA GLN A 6 -4.76 -14.13 -20.69
C GLN A 6 -4.73 -12.67 -20.26
N LEU A 7 -3.88 -11.95 -20.97
CA LEU A 7 -3.63 -10.54 -20.94
C LEU A 7 -4.88 -9.84 -21.41
N THR A 8 -5.89 -9.84 -20.55
CA THR A 8 -6.87 -8.79 -20.61
C THR A 8 -6.29 -7.68 -19.76
N VAL A 9 -5.69 -6.70 -20.44
CA VAL A 9 -5.53 -5.33 -19.91
C VAL A 9 -6.93 -4.73 -19.76
N TYR A 10 -7.84 -5.42 -19.05
CA TYR A 10 -8.68 -4.71 -18.14
C TYR A 10 -7.72 -4.38 -17.01
N ILE A 11 -7.16 -3.20 -17.12
CA ILE A 11 -7.12 -2.32 -15.97
C ILE A 11 -8.35 -2.70 -15.13
N CYS A 12 -8.19 -3.01 -13.85
CA CYS A 12 -9.23 -2.58 -12.94
C CYS A 12 -9.22 -1.04 -12.97
N VAL A 13 -9.56 -0.46 -14.14
CA VAL A 13 -10.50 0.63 -14.23
C VAL A 13 -11.81 -0.07 -13.84
N GLN A 14 -11.91 -0.48 -12.58
CA GLN A 14 -12.91 0.21 -11.82
C GLN A 14 -12.59 1.67 -12.01
N CYS A 15 -13.35 2.24 -12.92
CA CYS A 15 -13.62 3.64 -12.97
C CYS A 15 -13.54 4.20 -11.55
N VAL A 16 -12.42 4.79 -11.16
CA VAL A 16 -12.52 6.20 -10.85
C VAL A 16 -12.47 6.92 -12.19
N LYS A 17 -13.52 6.72 -12.99
CA LYS A 17 -14.21 7.90 -13.48
C LYS A 17 -14.71 8.55 -12.19
N CYS A 18 -13.89 9.44 -11.63
CA CYS A 18 -14.43 10.62 -10.97
C CYS A 18 -15.18 11.37 -12.08
N THR A 19 -16.35 10.87 -12.49
CA THR A 19 -17.18 11.59 -13.45
C THR A 19 -17.91 12.75 -12.79
N LEU A 20 -17.70 13.03 -11.50
CA LEU A 20 -18.40 14.12 -10.80
C LEU A 20 -17.58 14.90 -9.78
N LEU A 21 -16.25 14.74 -9.74
CA LEU A 21 -15.39 15.68 -8.99
C LEU A 21 -14.22 16.08 -9.87
N PRO A 22 -13.85 17.38 -9.95
CA PRO A 22 -12.66 17.79 -10.70
C PRO A 22 -11.47 16.94 -10.23
N PRO A 23 -10.64 16.39 -11.14
CA PRO A 23 -9.64 15.39 -10.78
C PRO A 23 -8.50 16.06 -10.04
N THR A 24 -8.63 16.18 -8.72
CA THR A 24 -7.54 16.68 -7.87
C THR A 24 -6.50 15.61 -7.56
N VAL A 25 -6.79 14.32 -7.81
CA VAL A 25 -5.87 13.20 -7.57
C VAL A 25 -6.12 12.04 -8.55
N LEU A 26 -5.07 11.50 -9.19
CA LEU A 26 -5.11 10.26 -9.99
C LEU A 26 -4.80 9.04 -9.11
N ILE A 27 -5.71 8.07 -9.01
CA ILE A 27 -5.51 6.85 -8.20
C ILE A 27 -5.10 5.66 -9.08
N ILE A 28 -4.02 4.96 -8.70
CA ILE A 28 -3.55 3.72 -9.35
C ILE A 28 -3.58 2.59 -8.32
N GLN A 29 -4.31 1.50 -8.59
CA GLN A 29 -4.45 0.35 -7.68
C GLN A 29 -3.99 -0.96 -8.31
N PHE A 30 -3.21 -1.75 -7.55
CA PHE A 30 -2.82 -3.11 -7.90
C PHE A 30 -3.54 -4.12 -6.99
N LEU A 31 -4.14 -5.17 -7.58
CA LEU A 31 -4.92 -6.21 -6.90
C LEU A 31 -4.21 -7.57 -6.99
N SER A 32 -4.32 -8.42 -5.96
CA SER A 32 -3.81 -9.82 -6.00
C SER A 32 -4.31 -10.68 -4.84
N ILE A 33 -5.01 -11.82 -5.09
CA ILE A 33 -5.41 -12.78 -4.03
C ILE A 33 -5.55 -14.25 -4.50
N GLN A 34 -4.66 -14.78 -5.35
CA GLN A 34 -4.63 -16.24 -5.60
C GLN A 34 -3.26 -16.83 -5.31
N ASN A 35 -3.20 -17.78 -4.35
CA ASN A 35 -2.07 -18.65 -3.96
C ASN A 35 -0.68 -17.99 -3.85
N TRP A 36 -0.63 -16.70 -3.59
CA TRP A 36 0.56 -15.86 -3.68
C TRP A 36 1.51 -15.99 -2.46
N ILE A 37 1.01 -16.37 -1.28
CA ILE A 37 1.82 -16.53 -0.04
C ILE A 37 2.87 -17.63 -0.21
N GLU A 38 2.51 -18.75 -0.83
CA GLU A 38 3.46 -19.83 -1.14
C GLU A 38 4.50 -19.36 -2.16
N ASP A 39 4.12 -18.62 -3.20
CA ASP A 39 5.10 -18.06 -4.15
C ASP A 39 6.09 -17.07 -3.51
N LEU A 40 5.64 -16.33 -2.48
CA LEU A 40 6.43 -15.36 -1.75
C LEU A 40 7.51 -15.97 -0.86
N LEU A 41 7.17 -17.11 -0.24
CA LEU A 41 8.08 -17.82 0.64
C LEU A 41 9.15 -18.59 -0.14
N TRP A 42 8.82 -19.08 -1.34
CA TRP A 42 9.67 -20.02 -2.09
C TRP A 42 10.57 -19.37 -3.16
N LYS A 43 10.41 -18.08 -3.48
CA LYS A 43 11.22 -17.35 -4.48
C LYS A 43 11.95 -16.13 -3.92
N GLN A 44 12.57 -16.28 -2.75
CA GLN A 44 13.52 -15.28 -2.23
C GLN A 44 14.80 -15.32 -3.08
N LEU A 45 14.80 -14.54 -4.17
CA LEU A 45 15.96 -14.30 -5.03
C LEU A 45 16.20 -12.80 -5.04
N ASP A 46 17.31 -12.40 -4.44
CA ASP A 46 17.70 -11.00 -4.38
C ASP A 46 18.22 -10.56 -5.77
N LEU A 47 17.91 -9.32 -6.15
CA LEU A 47 18.40 -8.67 -7.36
C LEU A 47 19.00 -7.33 -6.98
N ASP A 48 20.18 -7.00 -7.52
CA ASP A 48 20.81 -5.69 -7.36
C ASP A 48 19.94 -4.62 -8.03
N TYR A 49 19.54 -3.61 -7.26
CA TYR A 49 18.73 -2.51 -7.77
C TYR A 49 19.57 -1.66 -8.73
N PRO A 50 19.10 -1.41 -9.97
CA PRO A 50 19.90 -0.71 -10.98
C PRO A 50 20.37 0.67 -10.51
N GLY A 51 21.67 0.93 -10.68
CA GLY A 51 22.26 2.23 -10.38
C GLY A 51 22.44 2.55 -8.89
N MET A 52 22.18 1.60 -7.99
CA MET A 52 22.35 1.79 -6.54
C MET A 52 23.20 0.67 -5.95
N PRO A 53 24.50 0.92 -5.68
CA PRO A 53 25.36 -0.04 -5.00
C PRO A 53 24.74 -0.49 -3.67
N GLU A 54 24.87 -1.78 -3.37
CA GLU A 54 24.39 -2.42 -2.13
C GLU A 54 22.87 -2.50 -1.96
N ALA A 55 22.07 -1.82 -2.77
CA ALA A 55 20.61 -1.93 -2.73
C ALA A 55 20.17 -3.23 -3.42
N MET A 56 19.49 -4.09 -2.66
CA MET A 56 18.94 -5.35 -3.17
C MET A 56 17.42 -5.38 -3.00
N VAL A 57 16.73 -5.97 -3.97
CA VAL A 57 15.26 -6.06 -4.00
C VAL A 57 14.78 -7.47 -4.28
N HIS A 58 13.54 -7.76 -3.88
CA HIS A 58 12.89 -9.03 -4.18
C HIS A 58 12.64 -9.15 -5.69
N ARG A 59 13.36 -10.06 -6.36
CA ARG A 59 13.29 -10.23 -7.83
C ARG A 59 11.88 -10.44 -8.33
N GLY A 60 11.05 -11.19 -7.60
CA GLY A 60 9.68 -11.48 -7.99
C GLY A 60 8.82 -10.21 -8.10
N PHE A 61 8.90 -9.34 -7.10
CA PHE A 61 8.12 -8.10 -7.10
C PHE A 61 8.67 -7.08 -8.10
N TYR A 62 10.00 -6.96 -8.17
CA TYR A 62 10.65 -6.11 -9.15
C TYR A 62 10.25 -6.50 -10.58
N SER A 63 10.29 -7.80 -10.90
CA SER A 63 9.93 -8.31 -12.23
C SER A 63 8.44 -8.18 -12.52
N ALA A 64 7.57 -8.39 -11.53
CA ALA A 64 6.13 -8.23 -11.70
C ALA A 64 5.74 -6.81 -12.15
N TYR A 65 6.47 -5.80 -11.66
CA TYR A 65 6.29 -4.42 -12.12
C TYR A 65 7.03 -4.12 -13.43
N HIS A 66 8.34 -4.39 -13.51
CA HIS A 66 9.18 -3.93 -14.63
C HIS A 66 9.08 -4.78 -15.90
N ASN A 67 8.86 -6.08 -15.77
CA ASN A 67 8.94 -7.03 -16.89
C ASN A 67 7.56 -7.44 -17.42
N THR A 68 6.54 -6.62 -17.15
CA THR A 68 5.17 -6.81 -17.64
C THR A 68 4.71 -5.56 -18.38
N THR A 69 3.65 -5.66 -19.17
CA THR A 69 3.04 -4.51 -19.88
C THR A 69 2.41 -3.47 -18.96
N LEU A 70 2.38 -3.75 -17.66
CA LEU A 70 1.79 -2.92 -16.61
C LEU A 70 2.48 -1.56 -16.52
N ARG A 71 3.81 -1.53 -16.50
CA ARG A 71 4.60 -0.30 -16.41
C ARG A 71 4.24 0.66 -17.55
N ASP A 72 4.24 0.18 -18.78
CA ASP A 72 3.90 0.96 -19.97
C ASP A 72 2.43 1.44 -19.94
N GLY A 73 1.52 0.57 -19.48
CA GLY A 73 0.11 0.90 -19.31
C GLY A 73 -0.12 2.03 -18.30
N VAL A 74 0.56 1.98 -17.15
CA VAL A 74 0.48 3.02 -16.11
C VAL A 74 1.03 4.34 -16.63
N VAL A 75 2.24 4.34 -17.19
CA VAL A 75 2.92 5.55 -17.68
C VAL A 75 2.09 6.22 -18.77
N SER A 76 1.62 5.45 -19.75
CA SER A 76 0.76 5.98 -20.83
C SER A 76 -0.60 6.49 -20.31
N GLY A 77 -1.16 5.88 -19.26
CA GLY A 77 -2.36 6.36 -18.58
C GLY A 77 -2.14 7.70 -17.89
N ILE A 78 -1.05 7.84 -17.14
CA ILE A 78 -0.67 9.09 -16.46
C ILE A 78 -0.46 10.20 -17.49
N GLN A 79 0.32 9.96 -18.56
CA GLN A 79 0.58 10.95 -19.60
C GLN A 79 -0.71 11.44 -20.28
N ARG A 80 -1.63 10.53 -20.62
CA ARG A 80 -2.93 10.89 -21.20
C ARG A 80 -3.76 11.73 -20.22
N THR A 81 -3.76 11.37 -18.95
CA THR A 81 -4.52 12.07 -17.91
C THR A 81 -3.97 13.47 -17.67
N ARG A 82 -2.65 13.62 -17.53
CA ARG A 82 -2.01 14.94 -17.36
C ARG A 82 -2.20 15.83 -18.59
N LYS A 83 -2.21 15.26 -19.80
CA LYS A 83 -2.55 16.01 -21.02
C LYS A 83 -3.98 16.56 -21.02
N ALA A 84 -4.93 15.83 -20.41
CA ALA A 84 -6.33 16.21 -20.38
C ALA A 84 -6.67 17.17 -19.21
N TYR A 85 -6.01 17.02 -18.07
CA TYR A 85 -6.40 17.69 -16.82
C TYR A 85 -5.29 18.53 -16.16
N GLY A 86 -4.10 18.60 -16.77
CA GLY A 86 -2.94 19.29 -16.20
C GLY A 86 -2.15 18.45 -15.21
N ASP A 87 -1.15 19.05 -14.55
CA ASP A 87 -0.35 18.39 -13.53
C ASP A 87 -1.15 18.22 -12.23
N ILE A 88 -1.83 17.08 -12.15
CA ILE A 88 -2.59 16.66 -10.98
C ILE A 88 -1.74 15.73 -10.09
N PRO A 89 -1.86 15.83 -8.75
CA PRO A 89 -1.28 14.87 -7.82
C PRO A 89 -1.63 13.42 -8.17
N ILE A 90 -0.70 12.50 -7.92
CA ILE A 90 -0.87 11.07 -8.18
C ILE A 90 -0.86 10.34 -6.83
N MET A 91 -1.88 9.53 -6.58
CA MET A 91 -1.95 8.61 -5.46
C MET A 91 -1.80 7.18 -5.98
N ILE A 92 -0.77 6.49 -5.51
CA ILE A 92 -0.52 5.10 -5.85
C ILE A 92 -0.86 4.26 -4.63
N THR A 93 -1.61 3.20 -4.86
CA THR A 93 -2.02 2.29 -3.80
C THR A 93 -2.01 0.85 -4.27
N GLY A 94 -1.99 -0.07 -3.32
CA GLY A 94 -1.97 -1.49 -3.60
C GLY A 94 -2.13 -2.26 -2.30
N HIS A 95 -2.78 -3.41 -2.42
CA HIS A 95 -2.95 -4.36 -1.34
C HIS A 95 -2.06 -5.59 -1.59
N SER A 96 -1.50 -6.18 -0.54
CA SER A 96 -0.74 -7.43 -0.65
C SER A 96 0.47 -7.31 -1.60
N MET A 97 0.67 -8.27 -2.51
CA MET A 97 1.61 -8.19 -3.64
C MET A 97 1.43 -6.90 -4.45
N GLY A 98 0.20 -6.42 -4.61
CA GLY A 98 -0.09 -5.15 -5.25
C GLY A 98 0.52 -3.95 -4.51
N GLY A 99 0.67 -4.02 -3.19
CA GLY A 99 1.40 -3.00 -2.40
C GLY A 99 2.89 -2.96 -2.73
N ALA A 100 3.51 -4.13 -2.94
CA ALA A 100 4.89 -4.21 -3.40
C ALA A 100 5.07 -3.60 -4.81
N MET A 101 4.15 -3.92 -5.73
CA MET A 101 4.16 -3.37 -7.10
C MET A 101 3.90 -1.86 -7.11
N ALA A 102 2.96 -1.37 -6.28
CA ALA A 102 2.72 0.04 -6.06
C ALA A 102 3.96 0.80 -5.59
N SER A 103 4.75 0.19 -4.70
CA SER A 103 5.99 0.79 -4.22
C SER A 103 7.02 0.97 -5.34
N PHE A 104 7.25 -0.06 -6.16
CA PHE A 104 8.13 0.06 -7.33
C PHE A 104 7.58 1.06 -8.34
N CYS A 105 6.27 1.09 -8.55
CA CYS A 105 5.63 2.06 -9.43
C CYS A 105 5.83 3.50 -8.99
N ALA A 106 5.64 3.79 -7.69
CA ALA A 106 5.83 5.13 -7.17
C ALA A 106 7.29 5.57 -7.33
N LEU A 107 8.23 4.68 -7.00
CA LEU A 107 9.65 4.99 -7.09
C LEU A 107 10.10 5.20 -8.54
N ASP A 108 9.64 4.38 -9.47
CA ASP A 108 9.95 4.49 -10.91
C ASP A 108 9.43 5.80 -11.50
N LEU A 109 8.21 6.22 -11.13
CA LEU A 109 7.64 7.49 -11.59
C LEU A 109 8.44 8.71 -11.11
N VAL A 110 8.95 8.67 -9.88
CA VAL A 110 9.79 9.77 -9.34
C VAL A 110 11.20 9.71 -9.94
N VAL A 111 11.86 8.55 -9.90
CA VAL A 111 13.28 8.41 -10.24
C VAL A 111 13.52 8.43 -11.75
N ASN A 112 12.73 7.67 -12.52
CA ASN A 112 12.99 7.47 -13.95
C ASN A 112 12.13 8.37 -14.85
N TYR A 113 10.97 8.82 -14.37
CA TYR A 113 10.10 9.74 -15.12
C TYR A 113 10.11 11.18 -14.58
N GLY A 114 10.78 11.45 -13.46
CA GLY A 114 10.91 12.80 -12.90
C GLY A 114 9.58 13.43 -12.53
N LEU A 115 8.58 12.62 -12.14
CA LEU A 115 7.26 13.13 -11.79
C LEU A 115 7.22 13.61 -10.34
N ASP A 116 6.77 14.84 -10.15
CA ASP A 116 6.43 15.39 -8.84
C ASP A 116 4.99 15.03 -8.44
N GLY A 117 4.69 15.21 -7.14
CA GLY A 117 3.35 15.03 -6.57
C GLY A 117 2.89 13.58 -6.51
N VAL A 118 3.83 12.63 -6.44
CA VAL A 118 3.56 11.20 -6.32
C VAL A 118 3.49 10.80 -4.85
N ASN A 119 2.31 10.35 -4.43
CA ASN A 119 2.04 9.83 -3.09
C ASN A 119 1.82 8.32 -3.14
N LEU A 120 2.21 7.63 -2.06
CA LEU A 120 2.09 6.18 -1.95
C LEU A 120 1.40 5.82 -0.64
N MET A 121 0.35 5.01 -0.72
CA MET A 121 -0.30 4.40 0.45
C MET A 121 -0.59 2.93 0.17
N THR A 122 0.02 2.02 0.89
CA THR A 122 -0.14 0.57 0.67
C THR A 122 -0.79 -0.13 1.86
N PHE A 123 -1.39 -1.29 1.61
CA PHE A 123 -2.13 -2.07 2.61
C PHE A 123 -1.59 -3.50 2.65
N GLY A 124 -1.10 -3.95 3.80
CA GLY A 124 -0.57 -5.31 3.94
C GLY A 124 0.59 -5.60 2.99
N GLN A 125 1.43 -4.60 2.75
CA GLN A 125 2.57 -4.74 1.86
C GLN A 125 3.65 -5.64 2.50
N PRO A 126 4.21 -6.63 1.77
CA PRO A 126 5.39 -7.37 2.20
C PRO A 126 6.67 -6.52 2.07
N ARG A 127 7.76 -6.93 2.71
CA ARG A 127 9.07 -6.29 2.53
C ARG A 127 9.57 -6.54 1.10
N ILE A 128 10.18 -5.52 0.50
CA ILE A 128 10.52 -5.53 -0.94
C ILE A 128 12.01 -5.38 -1.24
N GLY A 129 12.84 -5.02 -0.26
CA GLY A 129 14.29 -4.93 -0.42
C GLY A 129 15.02 -4.91 0.91
N ASN A 130 16.34 -4.73 0.85
CA ASN A 130 17.20 -4.65 2.04
C ASN A 130 17.23 -3.23 2.64
N ALA A 131 18.00 -3.06 3.73
CA ALA A 131 18.12 -1.77 4.43
C ALA A 131 18.64 -0.62 3.53
N ALA A 132 19.57 -0.93 2.62
CA ALA A 132 20.09 0.05 1.66
C ALA A 132 18.98 0.52 0.71
N PHE A 133 18.19 -0.41 0.16
CA PHE A 133 17.04 -0.07 -0.66
C PHE A 133 15.97 0.71 0.11
N ALA A 134 15.66 0.34 1.36
CA ALA A 134 14.69 1.06 2.19
C ALA A 134 15.12 2.53 2.45
N SER A 135 16.42 2.75 2.68
CA SER A 135 17.00 4.09 2.86
C SER A 135 16.96 4.90 1.56
N TYR A 136 17.28 4.26 0.43
CA TYR A 136 17.14 4.85 -0.90
C TYR A 136 15.70 5.28 -1.18
N PHE A 137 14.74 4.38 -0.94
CA PHE A 137 13.31 4.63 -1.11
C PHE A 137 12.83 5.87 -0.34
N LYS A 138 13.23 5.98 0.93
CA LYS A 138 12.88 7.11 1.81
C LYS A 138 13.30 8.46 1.22
N THR A 139 14.44 8.51 0.52
CA THR A 139 14.96 9.75 -0.07
C THR A 139 14.01 10.33 -1.13
N TYR A 140 13.36 9.48 -1.91
CA TYR A 140 12.48 9.90 -3.01
C TYR A 140 11.01 9.96 -2.63
N LEU A 141 10.58 9.12 -1.67
CA LEU A 141 9.20 9.02 -1.23
C LEU A 141 9.11 9.11 0.31
N PRO A 142 9.50 10.24 0.92
CA PRO A 142 9.54 10.39 2.38
C PRO A 142 8.15 10.36 3.03
N GLN A 143 7.08 10.54 2.23
CA GLN A 143 5.69 10.58 2.68
C GLN A 143 4.92 9.29 2.38
N ALA A 144 5.60 8.26 1.87
CA ALA A 144 4.97 6.96 1.66
C ALA A 144 4.44 6.39 2.97
N ILE A 145 3.22 5.84 2.95
CA ILE A 145 2.57 5.24 4.12
C ILE A 145 2.33 3.76 3.85
N ARG A 146 2.68 2.92 4.82
CA ARG A 146 2.27 1.51 4.84
C ARG A 146 1.25 1.31 5.95
N VAL A 147 0.08 0.82 5.60
CA VAL A 147 -0.94 0.40 6.58
C VAL A 147 -0.80 -1.09 6.82
N THR A 148 -0.65 -1.47 8.08
CA THR A 148 -0.61 -2.86 8.55
C THR A 148 -1.81 -3.09 9.47
N HIS A 149 -2.27 -4.34 9.58
CA HIS A 149 -3.48 -4.65 10.35
C HIS A 149 -3.30 -5.88 11.25
N ALA A 150 -3.57 -5.70 12.54
CA ALA A 150 -3.61 -6.74 13.57
C ALA A 150 -2.45 -7.74 13.44
N HIS A 151 -2.74 -9.03 13.23
CA HIS A 151 -1.77 -10.11 13.10
C HIS A 151 -1.58 -10.53 11.64
N ASP A 152 -1.74 -9.61 10.68
CA ASP A 152 -1.50 -9.87 9.26
C ASP A 152 -0.11 -10.50 9.04
N ILE A 153 -0.09 -11.67 8.40
CA ILE A 153 1.15 -12.40 8.07
C ILE A 153 2.02 -11.68 7.04
N VAL A 154 1.43 -10.87 6.18
CA VAL A 154 2.07 -10.43 4.94
C VAL A 154 3.16 -9.38 5.14
N PRO A 155 2.96 -8.35 5.99
CA PRO A 155 4.04 -7.44 6.37
C PRO A 155 5.23 -8.13 7.03
N HIS A 156 5.07 -9.37 7.50
CA HIS A 156 6.14 -10.15 8.12
C HIS A 156 6.97 -10.93 7.09
N LEU A 157 6.63 -10.87 5.80
CA LEU A 157 7.32 -11.58 4.72
C LEU A 157 8.05 -10.62 3.77
N PRO A 158 9.24 -10.99 3.24
CA PRO A 158 10.10 -12.07 3.73
C PRO A 158 10.49 -11.93 5.21
N PRO A 159 10.84 -13.03 5.92
CA PRO A 159 11.06 -13.03 7.36
C PRO A 159 12.13 -12.04 7.85
N TYR A 160 11.93 -11.53 9.06
CA TYR A 160 12.93 -10.73 9.77
C TYR A 160 13.89 -11.65 10.55
N PHE A 161 15.19 -11.55 10.31
CA PHE A 161 16.20 -12.40 10.97
C PHE A 161 16.94 -11.62 12.05
N SER A 162 16.49 -11.71 13.30
CA SER A 162 17.12 -10.99 14.43
C SER A 162 18.60 -11.32 14.65
N PHE A 163 19.03 -12.55 14.34
CA PHE A 163 20.42 -12.97 14.48
C PHE A 163 21.30 -12.67 13.25
N PHE A 164 20.68 -12.30 12.12
CA PHE A 164 21.36 -11.99 10.86
C PHE A 164 20.73 -10.74 10.20
N PRO A 165 20.83 -9.56 10.83
CA PRO A 165 20.20 -8.33 10.34
C PRO A 165 20.64 -7.97 8.90
N GLN A 166 21.89 -8.29 8.52
CA GLN A 166 22.42 -8.08 7.18
C GLN A 166 21.72 -8.91 6.09
N LYS A 167 21.02 -9.99 6.45
CA LYS A 167 20.22 -10.81 5.54
C LYS A 167 18.73 -10.46 5.59
N THR A 168 18.38 -9.47 6.39
CA THR A 168 16.99 -9.10 6.62
C THR A 168 16.56 -8.12 5.54
N TYR A 169 15.37 -8.39 5.00
CA TYR A 169 14.65 -7.38 4.23
C TYR A 169 14.16 -6.30 5.19
N HIS A 170 14.09 -5.06 4.72
CA HIS A 170 13.59 -3.95 5.50
C HIS A 170 12.42 -3.28 4.77
N HIS A 171 11.40 -2.94 5.54
CA HIS A 171 10.42 -1.97 5.11
C HIS A 171 11.00 -0.56 5.03
N PHE A 172 10.44 0.27 4.16
CA PHE A 172 10.67 1.71 4.21
C PHE A 172 9.82 2.37 5.32
N PRO A 173 10.23 3.56 5.80
CA PRO A 173 9.57 4.24 6.92
C PRO A 173 8.13 4.68 6.71
N ARG A 174 7.51 4.95 7.87
CA ARG A 174 6.11 5.32 8.17
C ARG A 174 5.09 4.20 7.97
N GLU A 175 5.06 3.34 8.99
CA GLU A 175 3.98 2.38 9.21
C GLU A 175 2.87 3.01 10.05
N VAL A 176 1.62 2.74 9.66
CA VAL A 176 0.43 2.95 10.48
C VAL A 176 -0.18 1.58 10.78
N TRP A 177 0.01 1.11 12.01
CA TRP A 177 -0.51 -0.18 12.45
C TRP A 177 -1.90 -0.02 13.05
N THR A 178 -2.88 -0.67 12.41
CA THR A 178 -4.27 -0.69 12.87
C THR A 178 -4.52 -1.97 13.63
N HIS A 179 -4.97 -1.89 14.89
CA HIS A 179 -5.23 -3.09 15.69
C HIS A 179 -6.29 -2.81 16.75
N ASN A 180 -6.79 -3.87 17.37
CA ASN A 180 -7.72 -3.73 18.48
C ASN A 180 -6.98 -3.76 19.82
N ILE A 181 -7.37 -2.88 20.74
CA ILE A 181 -6.95 -2.95 22.14
C ILE A 181 -8.14 -3.38 22.99
N GLY A 182 -7.90 -4.31 23.91
CA GLY A 182 -8.87 -4.77 24.89
C GLY A 182 -8.67 -4.11 26.25
N LEU A 183 -9.74 -3.59 26.85
CA LEU A 183 -9.75 -3.07 28.23
C LEU A 183 -10.96 -3.65 28.96
N GLY A 184 -10.76 -4.80 29.63
CA GLY A 184 -11.86 -5.60 30.17
C GLY A 184 -12.69 -6.26 29.05
N THR A 185 -13.99 -5.99 29.00
CA THR A 185 -14.91 -6.46 27.94
C THR A 185 -14.96 -5.54 26.72
N LEU A 186 -14.29 -4.38 26.76
CA LEU A 186 -14.30 -3.40 25.68
C LEU A 186 -13.16 -3.69 24.70
N VAL A 187 -13.50 -3.81 23.42
CA VAL A 187 -12.55 -3.92 22.31
C VAL A 187 -12.74 -2.71 21.41
N TYR A 188 -11.69 -1.89 21.25
CA TYR A 188 -11.74 -0.72 20.39
C TYR A 188 -10.61 -0.72 19.35
N PRO A 189 -10.90 -0.34 18.09
CA PRO A 189 -9.90 -0.21 17.05
C PRO A 189 -9.07 1.05 17.27
N VAL A 190 -7.75 0.90 17.21
CA VAL A 190 -6.78 1.99 17.31
C VAL A 190 -5.85 1.99 16.10
N GLU A 191 -5.31 3.18 15.83
CA GLU A 191 -4.28 3.43 14.83
C GLU A 191 -3.03 3.89 15.55
N LYS A 192 -1.93 3.15 15.38
CA LYS A 192 -0.63 3.50 15.92
C LYS A 192 0.30 3.94 14.80
N ILE A 193 0.78 5.18 14.87
CA ILE A 193 1.84 5.67 14.00
C ILE A 193 3.17 5.14 14.57
N CYS A 194 3.89 4.38 13.76
CA CYS A 194 5.15 3.76 14.14
C CYS A 194 6.33 4.72 13.93
N ASP A 195 7.48 4.36 14.47
CA ASP A 195 8.70 5.12 14.26
C ASP A 195 9.17 5.14 12.79
N ASP A 196 10.18 5.98 12.52
CA ASP A 196 10.73 6.16 11.18
C ASP A 196 11.81 5.13 10.81
N SER A 197 11.93 4.01 11.53
CA SER A 197 12.89 2.93 11.23
C SER A 197 12.41 2.00 10.12
N GLY A 198 11.09 1.92 9.92
CA GLY A 198 10.43 0.95 9.05
C GLY A 198 10.20 -0.42 9.71
N GLU A 199 10.90 -0.75 10.80
CA GLU A 199 10.84 -2.05 11.49
C GLU A 199 10.62 -1.87 13.01
N ASP A 200 9.73 -0.94 13.40
CA ASP A 200 9.42 -0.58 14.79
C ASP A 200 9.03 -1.85 15.59
N PRO A 201 9.80 -2.21 16.65
CA PRO A 201 9.55 -3.41 17.44
C PRO A 201 8.23 -3.37 18.23
N THR A 202 7.60 -2.19 18.34
CA THR A 202 6.38 -1.96 19.11
C THR A 202 5.12 -1.87 18.24
N CYS A 203 5.24 -1.97 16.91
CA CYS A 203 4.14 -1.96 15.95
C CYS A 203 3.79 -3.38 15.47
N CYS A 204 3.48 -3.61 14.18
CA CYS A 204 3.13 -4.95 13.70
C CYS A 204 4.27 -5.95 13.98
N ARG A 205 5.52 -5.49 14.03
CA ARG A 205 6.67 -6.34 14.39
C ARG A 205 6.64 -6.89 15.82
N SER A 206 5.76 -6.38 16.68
CA SER A 206 5.52 -6.91 18.03
C SER A 206 4.67 -8.20 18.04
N VAL A 207 4.02 -8.55 16.93
CA VAL A 207 3.15 -9.73 16.83
C VAL A 207 3.73 -10.81 15.90
N SER A 208 3.22 -12.04 16.00
CA SER A 208 3.77 -13.21 15.29
C SER A 208 3.27 -13.38 13.83
N GLY A 209 2.60 -12.39 13.23
CA GLY A 209 2.17 -12.43 11.82
C GLY A 209 1.46 -13.73 11.42
N SER A 210 0.35 -14.08 12.08
CA SER A 210 -0.26 -15.42 12.01
C SER A 210 -1.64 -15.47 11.35
N SER A 211 -2.13 -14.36 10.79
CA SER A 211 -3.51 -14.23 10.33
C SER A 211 -3.60 -13.83 8.86
N VAL A 212 -4.05 -14.75 8.01
CA VAL A 212 -4.46 -14.45 6.63
C VAL A 212 -5.80 -13.69 6.62
N ARG A 213 -6.62 -13.87 7.66
CA ARG A 213 -7.89 -13.14 7.78
C ARG A 213 -7.66 -11.65 8.02
N ASP A 214 -6.67 -11.29 8.83
CA ASP A 214 -6.37 -9.88 9.08
C ASP A 214 -5.80 -9.22 7.82
N HIS A 215 -5.19 -10.01 6.93
CA HIS A 215 -4.70 -9.54 5.64
C HIS A 215 -5.80 -9.10 4.67
N ILE A 216 -7.01 -9.65 4.76
CA ILE A 216 -8.09 -9.31 3.80
C ILE A 216 -8.95 -8.12 4.26
N TYR A 217 -8.73 -7.58 5.47
CA TYR A 217 -9.49 -6.47 6.02
C TYR A 217 -8.59 -5.30 6.40
N TYR A 218 -8.88 -4.12 5.86
CA TYR A 218 -8.15 -2.89 6.15
C TYR A 218 -9.12 -1.72 6.34
N LEU A 219 -8.95 -0.96 7.42
CA LEU A 219 -9.77 0.22 7.74
C LEU A 219 -11.29 -0.06 7.71
N GLY A 220 -11.70 -1.29 8.09
CA GLY A 220 -13.10 -1.72 8.07
C GLY A 220 -13.64 -2.11 6.68
N VAL A 221 -12.79 -2.15 5.66
CA VAL A 221 -13.14 -2.55 4.29
C VAL A 221 -12.51 -3.92 4.00
N SER A 222 -13.32 -4.85 3.47
CA SER A 222 -12.79 -6.08 2.88
C SER A 222 -12.11 -5.74 1.56
N MET A 223 -10.82 -6.04 1.47
CA MET A 223 -10.02 -5.89 0.25
C MET A 223 -10.03 -7.15 -0.62
N HIS A 224 -10.85 -8.14 -0.28
CA HIS A 224 -10.99 -9.39 -1.03
C HIS A 224 -11.84 -9.24 -2.29
N ALA A 225 -11.36 -9.78 -3.41
CA ALA A 225 -12.08 -9.87 -4.68
C ALA A 225 -11.87 -11.26 -5.30
N GLU A 226 -12.96 -12.02 -5.44
CA GLU A 226 -12.94 -13.37 -6.05
C GLU A 226 -13.08 -13.31 -7.57
N ASP A 227 -13.73 -12.26 -8.07
CA ASP A 227 -13.90 -11.97 -9.48
C ASP A 227 -14.09 -10.46 -9.73
N TRP A 228 -14.09 -10.08 -11.01
CA TRP A 228 -14.32 -8.71 -11.48
C TRP A 228 -15.72 -8.18 -11.13
N SER A 229 -16.70 -9.03 -10.83
CA SER A 229 -18.07 -8.62 -10.50
C SER A 229 -18.19 -8.11 -9.06
N SER A 230 -17.29 -8.56 -8.17
CA SER A 230 -17.21 -8.11 -6.77
C SER A 230 -16.56 -6.74 -6.58
N CYS A 231 -15.95 -6.21 -7.64
CA CYS A 231 -15.31 -4.90 -7.67
C CYS A 231 -16.33 -3.79 -7.37
N ARG A 232 -16.15 -3.06 -6.26
CA ARG A 232 -16.95 -1.88 -5.89
C ARG A 232 -16.08 -0.69 -5.47
N ILE A 233 -16.43 0.51 -5.93
CA ILE A 233 -15.81 1.73 -5.40
C ILE A 233 -16.40 1.96 -4.02
N VAL A 234 -15.57 1.84 -2.98
CA VAL A 234 -15.99 2.13 -1.60
C VAL A 234 -15.53 3.54 -1.26
N MET A 235 -16.45 4.51 -1.34
CA MET A 235 -16.24 5.86 -0.83
C MET A 235 -17.05 6.01 0.45
N ASP A 236 -16.41 5.91 1.62
CA ASP A 236 -17.06 6.21 2.90
C ASP A 236 -16.60 7.58 3.40
N TYR A 237 -17.30 8.63 2.96
CA TYR A 237 -17.06 10.02 3.38
C TYR A 237 -17.26 10.24 4.89
N SER A 238 -17.86 9.27 5.60
CA SER A 238 -18.14 9.37 7.04
C SER A 238 -17.02 8.83 7.93
N LYS A 239 -16.03 8.12 7.37
CA LYS A 239 -14.99 7.42 8.16
C LYS A 239 -13.54 7.80 7.85
N LEU A 240 -13.24 8.29 6.65
CA LEU A 240 -11.87 8.65 6.26
C LEU A 240 -11.85 10.00 5.54
N GLN A 241 -11.49 11.06 6.27
CA GLN A 241 -11.04 12.30 5.65
C GLN A 241 -9.52 12.28 5.62
N TYR A 242 -8.96 12.15 4.41
CA TYR A 242 -7.56 12.41 4.15
C TYR A 242 -7.42 13.87 3.69
N GLN A 243 -6.51 14.61 4.29
CA GLN A 243 -6.10 15.93 3.83
C GLN A 243 -4.60 15.89 3.55
N MET A 244 -4.17 16.45 2.43
CA MET A 244 -2.75 16.76 2.26
C MET A 244 -2.47 18.07 2.99
N ASP A 245 -1.50 18.07 3.89
CA ASP A 245 -1.03 19.32 4.49
C ASP A 245 -0.25 20.17 3.47
N LEU A 246 0.14 21.38 3.85
CA LEU A 246 0.90 22.30 3.00
C LEU A 246 2.28 21.76 2.59
N ASN A 247 2.76 20.71 3.25
CA ASN A 247 4.02 20.04 2.96
C ASN A 247 3.82 18.78 2.10
N GLY A 248 2.58 18.45 1.72
CA GLY A 248 2.20 17.26 0.95
C GLY A 248 1.88 16.04 1.79
N ASN A 249 2.08 16.07 3.12
CA ASN A 249 1.87 14.89 3.95
C ASN A 249 0.41 14.48 3.96
N LEU A 250 0.14 13.18 3.83
CA LEU A 250 -1.19 12.65 4.04
C LEU A 250 -1.55 12.67 5.54
N VAL A 251 -2.48 13.54 5.92
CA VAL A 251 -3.05 13.64 7.25
C VAL A 251 -4.37 12.87 7.27
N LEU A 252 -4.41 11.79 8.04
CA LEU A 252 -5.62 11.03 8.30
C LEU A 252 -6.29 11.63 9.54
N SER A 253 -7.51 12.15 9.40
CA SER A 253 -8.30 12.64 10.54
C SER A 253 -9.61 11.87 10.67
N LYS A 254 -9.95 11.53 11.91
CA LYS A 254 -11.24 10.95 12.30
C LYS A 254 -11.95 11.96 13.19
N GLN A 255 -13.17 12.38 12.87
CA GLN A 255 -13.94 13.19 13.81
C GLN A 255 -14.28 12.33 15.04
N PRO A 256 -14.00 12.81 16.27
CA PRO A 256 -14.46 12.14 17.47
C PRO A 256 -15.95 12.48 17.70
N GLY A 257 -16.80 11.46 17.71
CA GLY A 257 -18.12 11.49 18.37
C GLY A 257 -19.32 11.88 17.51
N LEU A 258 -20.17 10.88 17.24
CA LEU A 258 -21.62 11.06 17.20
C LEU A 258 -22.23 10.01 18.13
N SER A 259 -22.18 10.32 19.43
CA SER A 259 -23.14 9.78 20.39
C SER A 259 -24.53 10.22 19.97
N ASN A 260 -25.47 9.28 19.87
CA ASN A 260 -26.89 9.54 19.64
C ASN A 260 -27.44 10.55 20.66
N ALA A 261 -27.50 11.83 20.29
CA ALA A 261 -28.39 12.78 20.91
C ALA A 261 -29.75 12.68 20.19
N ARG A 262 -30.61 11.75 20.66
CA ARG A 262 -32.04 11.87 20.39
C ARG A 262 -32.55 13.07 21.19
N GLY A 263 -32.71 14.20 20.52
CA GLY A 263 -33.60 15.26 20.99
C GLY A 263 -35.03 14.76 20.87
N PHE A 264 -35.63 14.36 22.00
CA PHE A 264 -37.08 14.35 22.12
C PHE A 264 -37.54 15.80 22.24
N SER A 265 -38.22 16.28 21.21
CA SER A 265 -39.01 17.50 21.26
C SER A 265 -40.22 17.26 22.17
N ALA A 266 -40.32 18.03 23.25
CA ALA A 266 -41.54 18.20 24.01
C ALA A 266 -42.15 19.56 23.62
N GLN A 267 -43.28 19.50 22.89
CA GLN A 267 -44.43 20.40 22.96
C GLN A 267 -45.65 19.58 22.52
#